data_AF-A0A6B2C613-F1
#
_entry.id   AF-A0A6B2C613-F1
#
_cell.length_a   1.000
_cell.length_b   1.000
_cell.length_c   1.000
_cell.angle_alpha   90.00
_cell.angle_beta   90.00
_cell.angle_gamma   90.00
#
_symmetry.space_group_name_H-M   'P 1'
#
loop_
_entity.id
_entity.type
_entity.pdbx_description
1 polymer ?
#
loop_
_entity_poly.entity_id
_entity_poly.type
_entity_poly.pdbx_seq_one_letter_code
_entity_poly.pdbx_strand_id
1 'polypeptide(L)'
;PWYPLGVGDMLQVLFMAVHVDQLMGYTELKKSFDLITVNGAKIWHIEHEYGIEEGKKANILVLRGRDELDALRLLGPPLYVIKDGVLLADNTGGESKIFYKGKWEKVDFFI
;
A
#
# COMPACT_ATOMS: atom_id res chain seq x y z
N PRO A 1 -16.81 21.40 -3.16
CA PRO A 1 -16.13 20.11 -2.88
C PRO A 1 -17.12 18.94 -3.08
N TRP A 2 -16.81 18.04 -4.02
CA TRP A 2 -17.73 16.97 -4.45
C TRP A 2 -17.69 15.69 -3.60
N TYR A 3 -16.67 15.51 -2.77
CA TYR A 3 -16.49 14.27 -1.99
C TYR A 3 -16.11 14.59 -0.52
N PRO A 4 -16.93 14.17 0.48
CA PRO A 4 -16.73 14.52 1.88
C PRO A 4 -15.88 13.52 2.69
N LEU A 5 -15.47 12.40 2.09
CA LEU A 5 -14.68 11.35 2.74
C LEU A 5 -13.23 11.35 2.22
N GLY A 6 -12.37 10.53 2.84
CA GLY A 6 -11.03 10.24 2.36
C GLY A 6 -9.93 10.65 3.34
N VAL A 7 -8.83 9.90 3.30
CA VAL A 7 -7.63 10.10 4.15
C VAL A 7 -6.34 10.23 3.35
N GLY A 8 -6.44 10.34 2.01
CA GLY A 8 -5.28 10.41 1.12
C GLY A 8 -4.55 9.08 0.90
N ASP A 9 -5.20 7.95 1.17
CA ASP A 9 -4.64 6.61 0.98
C ASP A 9 -4.98 6.05 -0.42
N MET A 10 -3.94 5.81 -1.22
CA MET A 10 -4.10 5.24 -2.56
C MET A 10 -4.48 3.76 -2.55
N LEU A 11 -4.21 3.00 -1.49
CA LEU A 11 -4.71 1.63 -1.36
C LEU A 11 -6.24 1.63 -1.21
N GLN A 12 -6.82 2.62 -0.52
CA GLN A 12 -8.27 2.76 -0.44
C GLN A 12 -8.90 3.09 -1.80
N VAL A 13 -8.26 3.97 -2.57
CA VAL A 13 -8.70 4.31 -3.94
C VAL A 13 -8.63 3.07 -4.83
N LEU A 14 -7.51 2.33 -4.78
CA LEU A 14 -7.32 1.10 -5.54
C LEU A 14 -8.33 0.02 -5.13
N PHE A 15 -8.56 -0.16 -3.84
CA PHE A 15 -9.53 -1.11 -3.30
C PHE A 15 -10.92 -0.84 -3.86
N MET A 16 -11.36 0.42 -3.88
CA MET A 16 -12.63 0.76 -4.51
C MET A 16 -12.62 0.44 -6.02
N ALA A 17 -11.55 0.81 -6.74
CA ALA A 17 -11.46 0.63 -8.18
C ALA A 17 -11.54 -0.85 -8.58
N VAL A 18 -10.77 -1.73 -7.94
CA VAL A 18 -10.77 -3.17 -8.29
C VAL A 18 -12.13 -3.82 -8.09
N HIS A 19 -12.93 -3.36 -7.12
CA HIS A 19 -14.28 -3.86 -6.90
C HIS A 19 -15.26 -3.36 -7.97
N VAL A 20 -15.21 -2.06 -8.29
CA VAL A 20 -16.10 -1.43 -9.29
C VAL A 20 -15.80 -1.96 -10.69
N ASP A 21 -14.51 -2.10 -11.03
CA ASP A 21 -14.04 -2.54 -12.34
C ASP A 21 -13.94 -4.07 -12.45
N GLN A 22 -14.37 -4.80 -11.41
CA GLN A 22 -14.42 -6.27 -11.37
C GLN A 22 -13.05 -6.97 -11.58
N LEU A 23 -11.96 -6.31 -11.16
CA LEU A 23 -10.60 -6.84 -11.22
C LEU A 23 -10.33 -7.78 -10.04
N MET A 24 -10.95 -8.96 -10.05
CA MET A 24 -10.92 -9.91 -8.92
C MET A 24 -10.01 -11.13 -9.15
N GLY A 25 -9.41 -11.27 -10.33
CA GLY A 25 -8.41 -12.29 -10.60
C GLY A 25 -7.10 -12.00 -9.87
N TYR A 26 -6.41 -13.04 -9.39
CA TYR A 26 -5.13 -12.90 -8.68
C TYR A 26 -4.10 -12.05 -9.45
N THR A 27 -3.92 -12.34 -10.74
CA THR A 27 -3.02 -11.59 -11.63
C THR A 27 -3.49 -10.15 -11.85
N GLU A 28 -4.81 -9.92 -11.88
CA GLU A 28 -5.39 -8.58 -12.07
C GLU A 28 -5.15 -7.72 -10.83
N LEU A 29 -5.43 -8.26 -9.64
CA LEU A 29 -5.17 -7.60 -8.37
C LEU A 29 -3.69 -7.25 -8.20
N LYS A 30 -2.79 -8.17 -8.55
CA LYS A 30 -1.35 -7.89 -8.55
C LYS A 30 -0.98 -6.74 -9.48
N LYS A 31 -1.46 -6.77 -10.74
CA LYS A 31 -1.20 -5.70 -11.72
C LYS A 31 -1.90 -4.38 -11.40
N SER A 32 -2.96 -4.41 -10.59
CA SER A 32 -3.74 -3.22 -10.26
C SER A 32 -2.92 -2.16 -9.51
N PHE A 33 -1.82 -2.55 -8.84
CA PHE A 33 -0.89 -1.60 -8.23
C PHE A 33 -0.26 -0.64 -9.23
N ASP A 34 -0.15 -1.03 -10.51
CA ASP A 34 0.34 -0.13 -11.55
C ASP A 34 -0.55 1.10 -11.70
N LEU A 35 -1.87 0.98 -11.43
CA LEU A 35 -2.84 2.07 -11.49
C LEU A 35 -2.52 3.20 -10.50
N ILE A 36 -1.87 2.89 -9.38
CA ILE A 36 -1.52 3.84 -8.32
C ILE A 36 -0.01 4.08 -8.20
N THR A 37 0.80 3.51 -9.09
CA THR A 37 2.27 3.65 -9.09
C THR A 37 2.79 4.05 -10.47
N VAL A 38 3.23 3.09 -11.28
CA VAL A 38 3.95 3.31 -12.54
C VAL A 38 3.11 4.04 -13.59
N ASN A 39 1.79 3.84 -13.62
CA ASN A 39 0.92 4.57 -14.56
C ASN A 39 0.79 6.05 -14.16
N GLY A 40 0.80 6.35 -12.86
CA GLY A 40 0.89 7.72 -12.38
C GLY A 40 2.21 8.37 -12.81
N ALA A 41 3.34 7.68 -12.60
CA ALA A 41 4.66 8.18 -13.00
C ALA A 41 4.78 8.44 -14.51
N LYS A 42 4.19 7.58 -15.34
CA LYS A 42 4.06 7.75 -16.80
C LYS A 42 3.30 9.02 -17.16
N ILE A 43 2.12 9.22 -16.57
CA ILE A 43 1.28 10.40 -16.82
C ILE A 43 2.01 11.70 -16.42
N TRP A 44 2.80 11.65 -15.35
CA TRP A 44 3.59 12.79 -14.87
C TRP A 44 4.94 12.95 -15.59
N HIS A 45 5.29 12.07 -16.51
CA HIS A 45 6.57 12.08 -17.24
C HIS A 45 7.83 12.00 -16.35
N ILE A 46 7.73 11.31 -15.21
CA ILE A 46 8.82 11.16 -14.23
C ILE A 46 9.44 9.76 -14.21
N GLU A 47 9.18 8.93 -15.22
CA GLU A 47 9.70 7.55 -15.31
C GLU A 47 11.23 7.45 -15.23
N HIS A 48 11.93 8.51 -15.66
CA HIS A 48 13.39 8.61 -15.61
C HIS A 48 13.94 8.66 -14.17
N GLU A 49 13.12 9.07 -13.19
CA GLU A 49 13.52 9.16 -11.78
C GLU A 49 12.63 8.35 -10.82
N TYR A 50 11.52 7.77 -11.32
CA TYR A 50 10.57 6.97 -10.56
C TYR A 50 10.73 5.46 -10.85
N GLY A 51 10.79 4.65 -9.79
CA GLY A 51 10.90 3.19 -9.87
C GLY A 51 11.99 2.65 -8.96
N ILE A 52 12.01 1.33 -8.79
CA ILE A 52 13.01 0.62 -7.97
C ILE A 52 14.11 0.08 -8.90
N GLU A 53 14.98 0.98 -9.34
CA GLU A 53 16.09 0.68 -10.25
C GLU A 53 17.33 1.47 -9.84
N GLU A 54 18.53 0.92 -10.10
CA GLU A 54 19.78 1.61 -9.84
C GLU A 54 19.87 2.94 -10.61
N GLY A 55 20.37 3.98 -9.96
CA GLY A 55 20.47 5.33 -10.52
C GLY A 55 19.22 6.21 -10.33
N LYS A 56 18.06 5.65 -9.95
CA LYS A 56 16.86 6.41 -9.61
C LYS A 56 16.89 6.92 -8.16
N LYS A 57 16.03 7.90 -7.85
CA LYS A 57 15.92 8.46 -6.50
C LYS A 57 15.46 7.38 -5.50
N ALA A 58 16.04 7.36 -4.31
CA ALA A 58 15.69 6.45 -3.23
C ALA A 58 14.37 6.86 -2.53
N ASN A 59 13.28 6.86 -3.28
CA ASN A 59 11.92 7.19 -2.84
C ASN A 59 11.08 5.91 -2.79
N ILE A 60 10.76 5.43 -1.59
CA ILE A 60 10.20 4.09 -1.39
C ILE A 60 9.12 4.14 -0.30
N LEU A 61 8.00 3.47 -0.56
CA LEU A 61 7.03 3.10 0.45
C LEU A 61 7.16 1.59 0.72
N VAL A 62 7.26 1.21 1.98
CA VAL A 62 7.23 -0.20 2.39
C VAL A 62 5.85 -0.48 2.97
N LEU A 63 5.11 -1.42 2.38
CA LEU A 63 3.76 -1.77 2.81
C LEU A 63 3.76 -3.00 3.71
N ARG A 64 2.72 -3.13 4.53
CA ARG A 64 2.48 -4.36 5.29
C ARG A 64 1.82 -5.39 4.38
N GLY A 65 2.53 -6.47 4.06
CA GLY A 65 2.02 -7.56 3.23
C GLY A 65 3.15 -8.49 2.83
N ARG A 66 2.83 -9.75 2.50
CA ARG A 66 3.80 -10.65 1.84
C ARG A 66 3.88 -10.37 0.34
N ASP A 67 2.79 -9.85 -0.23
CA ASP A 67 2.62 -9.50 -1.62
C ASP A 67 1.60 -8.35 -1.77
N GLU A 68 1.30 -7.99 -3.03
CA GLU A 68 0.34 -6.97 -3.40
C GLU A 68 -1.08 -7.29 -2.90
N LEU A 69 -1.46 -8.58 -2.91
CA LEU A 69 -2.79 -9.01 -2.48
C LEU A 69 -2.96 -8.84 -0.98
N ASP A 70 -1.98 -9.24 -0.18
CA ASP A 70 -1.96 -9.00 1.25
C ASP A 70 -1.99 -7.51 1.57
N ALA A 71 -1.20 -6.69 0.87
CA ALA A 71 -1.19 -5.25 1.10
C ALA A 71 -2.57 -4.62 0.82
N LEU A 72 -3.21 -5.00 -0.29
CA LEU A 72 -4.53 -4.51 -0.67
C LEU A 72 -5.65 -5.05 0.23
N ARG A 73 -5.52 -6.26 0.77
CA ARG A 73 -6.48 -6.84 1.72
C ARG A 73 -6.38 -6.22 3.11
N LEU A 74 -5.16 -5.93 3.57
CA LEU A 74 -4.91 -5.39 4.91
C LEU A 74 -5.21 -3.90 5.01
N LEU A 75 -5.11 -3.13 3.92
CA LEU A 75 -5.39 -1.69 3.86
C LEU A 75 -4.71 -0.90 5.00
N GLY A 76 -3.47 -1.26 5.32
CA GLY A 76 -2.68 -0.59 6.35
C GLY A 76 -1.90 0.60 5.79
N PRO A 77 -1.54 1.58 6.62
CA PRO A 77 -0.59 2.62 6.22
C PRO A 77 0.77 1.99 5.87
N PRO A 78 1.60 2.66 5.05
CA PRO A 78 2.97 2.21 4.80
C PRO A 78 3.73 2.02 6.12
N LEU A 79 4.41 0.88 6.30
CA LEU A 79 5.31 0.63 7.43
C LEU A 79 6.43 1.66 7.48
N TYR A 80 6.99 2.00 6.32
CA TYR A 80 8.03 3.00 6.19
C TYR A 80 7.78 3.92 5.00
N VAL A 81 8.13 5.19 5.18
CA VAL A 81 8.19 6.20 4.12
C VAL A 81 9.63 6.67 4.01
N ILE A 82 10.25 6.40 2.86
CA ILE A 82 11.64 6.78 2.59
C ILE A 82 11.65 7.77 1.43
N LYS A 83 12.33 8.90 1.61
CA LYS A 83 12.50 9.92 0.58
C LYS A 83 13.95 10.35 0.49
N ASP A 84 14.51 10.33 -0.71
CA ASP A 84 15.91 10.64 -1.01
C ASP A 84 16.88 9.89 -0.07
N GLY A 85 16.54 8.64 0.27
CA GLY A 85 17.32 7.78 1.15
C GLY A 85 17.14 8.05 2.66
N VAL A 86 16.27 8.99 3.04
CA VAL A 86 15.98 9.34 4.44
C VAL A 86 14.66 8.71 4.88
N LEU A 87 14.66 8.03 6.03
CA LEU A 87 13.45 7.53 6.67
C LEU A 87 12.65 8.71 7.24
N LEU A 88 11.49 8.99 6.66
CA LEU A 88 10.61 10.10 7.06
C LEU A 88 9.50 9.66 8.02
N ALA A 89 9.01 8.43 7.91
CA ALA A 89 7.96 7.90 8.79
C ALA A 89 8.17 6.42 9.08
N ASP A 90 7.87 6.03 10.33
CA ASP A 90 7.88 4.66 10.84
C ASP A 90 6.53 4.36 11.50
N ASN A 91 5.78 3.43 10.92
CA ASN A 91 4.46 3.01 11.38
C ASN A 91 4.45 1.55 11.86
N THR A 92 5.58 1.03 12.35
CA THR A 92 5.71 -0.38 12.77
C THR A 92 5.04 -0.70 14.11
N GLY A 93 4.70 0.31 14.92
CA GLY A 93 4.23 0.16 16.30
C GLY A 93 2.81 -0.39 16.51
N GLY A 94 2.04 -0.63 15.46
CA GLY A 94 0.67 -1.16 15.57
C GLY A 94 0.64 -2.65 15.93
N GLU A 95 0.06 -3.00 17.07
CA GLU A 95 -0.20 -4.39 17.49
C GLU A 95 -1.68 -4.60 17.78
N SER A 96 -2.31 -5.52 17.04
CA SER A 96 -3.68 -5.95 17.35
C SER A 96 -3.66 -7.14 18.30
N LYS A 97 -4.51 -7.07 19.33
CA LYS A 97 -4.67 -8.14 20.32
C LYS A 97 -6.12 -8.55 20.47
N ILE A 98 -6.34 -9.83 20.73
CA ILE A 98 -7.63 -10.37 21.13
C ILE A 98 -7.57 -10.86 22.57
N PHE A 99 -8.65 -10.69 23.31
CA PHE A 99 -8.81 -11.30 24.63
C PHE A 99 -9.51 -12.65 24.47
N TYR A 100 -8.76 -13.73 24.62
CA TYR A 100 -9.24 -15.09 24.40
C TYR A 100 -8.81 -16.01 25.55
N LYS A 101 -9.77 -16.75 26.12
CA LYS A 101 -9.54 -17.69 27.23
C LYS A 101 -8.76 -17.08 28.41
N GLY A 102 -9.10 -15.85 28.79
CA GLY A 102 -8.51 -15.18 29.96
C GLY A 102 -7.12 -14.55 29.74
N LYS A 103 -6.62 -14.51 28.50
CA LYS A 103 -5.33 -13.89 28.16
C LYS A 103 -5.41 -13.06 26.89
N TRP A 104 -4.49 -12.11 26.75
CA TRP A 104 -4.30 -11.33 25.53
C TRP A 104 -3.37 -12.08 24.57
N GLU A 105 -3.80 -12.24 23.32
CA GLU A 105 -3.01 -12.86 22.24
C GLU A 105 -2.84 -11.89 21.07
N LYS A 106 -1.66 -11.87 20.45
CA LYS A 106 -1.36 -11.06 19.27
C LYS A 106 -2.00 -11.65 18.02
N VAL A 107 -2.45 -10.78 17.11
CA VAL A 107 -2.98 -11.14 15.79
C VAL A 107 -2.25 -10.36 14.70
N ASP A 108 -1.85 -11.04 13.62
CA ASP A 108 -1.09 -10.45 12.50
C ASP A 108 -1.86 -10.43 11.16
N PHE A 109 -3.09 -10.98 11.13
CA PHE A 109 -4.02 -10.98 10.00
C PHE A 109 -3.48 -11.58 8.68
N PHE A 110 -2.37 -12.32 8.73
CA PHE A 110 -1.91 -13.11 7.59
C PHE A 110 -2.71 -14.41 7.51
N ILE A 111 -3.09 -14.81 6.30
CA ILE A 111 -3.82 -16.05 5.98
C ILE A 111 -2.84 -17.07 5.41
#